data_AF-A0A925LEZ9-F1
#
_entry.id   AF-A0A925LEZ9-F1
#
_cell.length_a   1.000
_cell.length_b   1.000
_cell.length_c   1.000
_cell.angle_alpha   90.00
_cell.angle_beta   90.00
_cell.angle_gamma   90.00
#
_symmetry.space_group_name_H-M   'P 1'
#
loop_
_entity.id
_entity.type
_entity.pdbx_description
1 polymer ?
#
loop_
_entity_poly.entity_id
_entity_poly.type
_entity_poly.pdbx_seq_one_letter_code
_entity_poly.pdbx_strand_id
1 'polypeptide(L)'
;MMNLIFEESVSGRGCTLLPPCDVPLTTMPENLQRQRALRLPEIAETDLIRHYTSLSQRVHGVNNGFYPLGSCTMKYNPRINEEIAGLPGFAKIHPLQPEHTLQGCLQVLHLAETYLCE
;
A
#
# COMPACT_ATOMS: atom_id res chain seq x y z
N MET A 1 -24.18 -2.70 -12.70
CA MET A 1 -23.34 -1.51 -12.46
C MET A 1 -22.63 -1.76 -11.14
N MET A 2 -21.32 -1.54 -11.03
CA MET A 2 -20.59 -1.78 -9.78
C MET A 2 -20.77 -0.55 -8.89
N ASN A 3 -21.08 -0.76 -7.62
CA ASN A 3 -21.28 0.32 -6.66
C ASN A 3 -19.93 0.90 -6.23
N LEU A 4 -19.94 2.12 -5.70
CA LEU A 4 -18.81 2.66 -4.95
C LEU A 4 -18.66 1.90 -3.64
N ILE A 5 -17.44 1.78 -3.12
CA ILE A 5 -17.20 1.13 -1.82
C ILE A 5 -18.01 1.77 -0.67
N PHE A 6 -18.34 3.06 -0.79
CA PHE A 6 -19.18 3.79 0.17
C PHE A 6 -20.66 3.43 0.09
N GLU A 7 -21.15 2.96 -1.06
CA GLU A 7 -22.52 2.51 -1.26
C GLU A 7 -22.71 1.05 -0.80
N GLU A 8 -21.61 0.30 -0.70
CA GLU A 8 -21.57 -1.05 -0.11
C GLU A 8 -21.36 -1.04 1.41
N SER A 9 -21.17 0.15 1.99
CA SER A 9 -20.96 0.35 3.43
C SER A 9 -22.20 -0.05 4.22
N VAL A 10 -22.00 -0.82 5.29
CA VAL A 10 -23.05 -1.19 6.25
C VAL A 10 -22.55 -0.89 7.65
N SER A 11 -23.30 -0.06 8.38
CA SER A 11 -22.87 0.39 9.70
C SER A 11 -22.61 -0.77 10.67
N GLY A 12 -21.51 -0.66 11.42
CA GLY A 12 -21.01 -1.67 12.34
C GLY A 12 -20.13 -2.75 11.70
N ARG A 13 -19.92 -2.76 10.37
CA ARG A 13 -18.99 -3.69 9.72
C ARG A 13 -17.56 -3.18 9.76
N GLY A 14 -16.61 -4.10 9.93
CA GLY A 14 -15.18 -3.78 9.90
C GLY A 14 -14.31 -5.01 9.69
N CYS A 15 -13.00 -4.79 9.75
CA CYS A 15 -11.98 -5.84 9.61
C CYS A 15 -11.28 -6.06 10.96
N THR A 16 -10.88 -7.30 11.25
CA THR A 16 -10.09 -7.65 12.45
C THR A 16 -8.60 -7.70 12.12
N LEU A 17 -8.10 -6.67 11.43
CA LEU A 17 -6.70 -6.62 10.95
C LEU A 17 -5.73 -6.12 12.02
N LEU A 18 -6.20 -5.33 12.97
CA LEU A 18 -5.35 -4.74 14.00
C LEU A 18 -5.27 -5.67 15.21
N PRO A 19 -4.06 -5.88 15.78
CA PRO A 19 -3.92 -6.60 17.03
C PRO A 19 -4.65 -5.86 18.17
N PRO A 20 -5.02 -6.55 19.26
CA PRO A 20 -5.56 -5.89 20.44
C PRO A 20 -4.57 -4.87 21.00
N CYS A 21 -5.08 -3.80 21.60
CA CYS A 21 -4.25 -2.80 22.26
C CYS A 21 -3.47 -3.46 23.41
N ASP A 22 -2.15 -3.37 23.35
CA ASP A 22 -1.20 -3.96 24.30
C ASP A 22 -0.67 -2.94 25.33
N VAL A 23 -1.20 -1.72 25.31
CA VAL A 23 -0.83 -0.60 26.20
C VAL A 23 -2.07 -0.02 26.89
N PRO A 24 -1.92 0.72 28.00
CA PRO A 24 -3.05 1.37 28.66
C PRO A 24 -3.79 2.34 27.73
N LEU A 25 -5.12 2.25 27.71
CA LEU A 25 -5.97 3.17 26.94
C LEU A 25 -5.88 4.57 27.53
N THR A 26 -5.64 5.56 26.66
CA THR A 26 -5.61 6.97 27.02
C THR A 26 -6.62 7.76 26.20
N THR A 27 -7.23 8.79 26.78
CA THR A 27 -8.19 9.66 26.10
C THR A 27 -7.58 11.04 25.84
N MET A 28 -7.89 11.61 24.68
CA MET A 28 -7.48 12.97 24.34
C MET A 28 -8.35 14.00 25.07
N PRO A 29 -7.83 15.19 25.44
CA PRO A 29 -8.65 16.30 25.90
C PRO A 29 -9.78 16.62 24.91
N GLU A 30 -10.99 16.90 25.40
CA GLU A 30 -12.19 17.06 24.57
C GLU A 30 -12.04 18.13 23.47
N ASN A 31 -11.34 19.23 23.79
CA ASN A 31 -11.04 20.31 22.84
C ASN A 31 -10.09 19.90 21.70
N LEU A 32 -9.40 18.76 21.82
CA LEU A 32 -8.52 18.18 20.79
C LEU A 32 -9.17 16.97 20.11
N GLN A 33 -10.32 16.50 20.60
CA GLN A 33 -11.03 15.38 19.99
C GLN A 33 -11.72 15.83 18.70
N ARG A 34 -11.72 14.93 17.71
CA ARG A 34 -12.46 15.12 16.48
C ARG A 34 -13.96 15.07 16.78
N GLN A 35 -14.69 16.13 16.43
CA GLN A 35 -16.12 16.29 16.71
C GLN A 35 -17.05 15.51 15.75
N ARG A 36 -16.52 15.04 14.61
CA ARG A 36 -17.30 14.33 13.60
C ARG A 36 -16.56 13.09 13.13
N ALA A 37 -17.24 11.94 13.10
CA ALA A 37 -16.68 10.71 12.57
C ALA A 37 -16.17 10.89 11.12
N LEU A 38 -15.09 10.17 10.79
CA LEU A 38 -14.62 10.10 9.41
C LEU A 38 -15.66 9.38 8.54
N ARG A 39 -15.83 9.85 7.30
CA ARG A 39 -16.64 9.16 6.31
C ARG A 39 -15.82 8.05 5.65
N LEU A 40 -15.48 7.02 6.43
CA LEU A 40 -14.87 5.78 5.93
C LEU A 40 -15.97 4.74 5.67
N PRO A 41 -15.80 3.84 4.68
CA PRO A 41 -16.73 2.75 4.49
C PRO A 41 -16.58 1.73 5.62
N GLU A 42 -17.71 1.26 6.12
CA GLU A 42 -17.83 0.18 7.10
C GLU A 42 -18.10 -1.12 6.33
N ILE A 43 -17.08 -1.93 6.10
CA ILE A 43 -17.11 -3.08 5.19
C ILE A 43 -16.38 -4.28 5.79
N ALA A 44 -16.90 -5.49 5.52
CA ALA A 44 -16.24 -6.72 5.92
C ALA A 44 -15.08 -7.05 4.96
N GLU A 45 -14.06 -7.75 5.44
CA GLU A 45 -12.87 -8.11 4.65
C GLU A 45 -13.21 -8.87 3.36
N THR A 46 -14.18 -9.79 3.41
CA THR A 46 -14.62 -10.53 2.22
C THR A 46 -15.25 -9.63 1.15
N ASP A 47 -16.04 -8.64 1.56
CA ASP A 47 -16.66 -7.68 0.66
C ASP A 47 -15.60 -6.72 0.09
N LEU A 48 -14.63 -6.31 0.91
CA LEU A 48 -13.47 -5.52 0.49
C LEU A 48 -12.66 -6.23 -0.62
N ILE A 49 -12.34 -7.51 -0.43
CA ILE A 49 -11.60 -8.31 -1.42
C ILE A 49 -12.42 -8.44 -2.71
N ARG A 50 -13.73 -8.73 -2.62
CA ARG A 50 -14.61 -8.81 -3.79
C ARG A 50 -14.63 -7.49 -4.56
N HIS A 51 -14.76 -6.37 -3.86
CA HIS A 51 -14.81 -5.03 -4.44
C HIS A 51 -13.54 -4.74 -5.26
N TYR A 52 -12.36 -4.88 -4.66
CA TYR A 52 -11.09 -4.61 -5.35
C TYR A 52 -10.75 -5.65 -6.43
N THR A 53 -11.16 -6.90 -6.26
CA THR A 53 -11.02 -7.93 -7.30
C THR A 53 -11.86 -7.55 -8.52
N SER A 54 -13.12 -7.16 -8.32
CA SER A 54 -14.01 -6.70 -9.40
C SER A 54 -13.47 -5.44 -10.08
N LEU A 55 -12.94 -4.47 -9.32
CA LEU A 55 -12.26 -3.30 -9.87
C LEU A 55 -11.06 -3.69 -10.75
N SER A 56 -10.24 -4.64 -10.31
CA SER A 56 -9.04 -5.05 -11.05
C SER A 56 -9.37 -5.71 -12.40
N GLN A 57 -10.54 -6.34 -12.53
CA GLN A 57 -11.03 -6.90 -13.80
C GLN A 57 -11.53 -5.82 -14.78
N ARG A 58 -11.75 -4.59 -14.30
CA ARG A 58 -12.24 -3.45 -15.09
C ARG A 58 -11.13 -2.48 -15.48
N VAL A 59 -9.87 -2.81 -15.17
CA VAL A 59 -8.70 -2.05 -15.62
C VAL A 59 -7.92 -2.87 -16.64
N HIS A 60 -7.27 -2.17 -17.56
CA HIS A 60 -6.34 -2.77 -18.52
C HIS A 60 -4.94 -2.23 -18.25
N GLY A 61 -3.97 -3.13 -18.13
CA GLY A 61 -2.55 -2.80 -18.00
C GLY A 61 -1.68 -3.83 -18.72
N VAL A 62 -0.36 -3.69 -18.57
CA VAL A 62 0.64 -4.55 -19.24
C VAL A 62 0.52 -6.03 -18.91
N ASN A 63 -0.10 -6.37 -17.77
CA ASN A 63 -0.37 -7.76 -17.37
C ASN A 63 -1.60 -8.36 -18.08
N ASN A 64 -2.45 -7.52 -18.68
CA ASN A 64 -3.71 -7.91 -19.29
C ASN A 64 -3.64 -8.00 -20.82
N GLY A 65 -2.60 -7.46 -21.45
CA GLY A 65 -2.46 -7.45 -22.90
C GLY A 65 -1.42 -6.46 -23.40
N PHE A 66 -1.35 -6.33 -24.73
CA PHE A 66 -0.46 -5.41 -25.41
C PHE A 66 -0.85 -3.96 -25.14
N TYR A 67 0.12 -3.12 -24.74
CA TYR A 67 -0.12 -1.76 -24.25
C TYR A 67 0.79 -0.72 -24.95
N PRO A 68 0.60 -0.41 -26.25
CA PRO A 68 1.53 0.37 -27.08
C PRO A 68 1.39 1.88 -26.91
N LEU A 69 1.71 2.40 -25.73
CA LEU A 69 1.76 3.84 -25.51
C LEU A 69 3.16 4.38 -25.86
N GLY A 70 3.21 5.22 -26.90
CA GLY A 70 4.42 5.95 -27.29
C GLY A 70 4.94 6.82 -26.15
N SER A 71 6.27 6.95 -26.03
CA SER A 71 6.97 7.69 -24.96
C SER A 71 6.83 7.12 -23.53
N CYS A 72 5.95 6.15 -23.29
CA CYS A 72 5.71 5.61 -21.93
C CYS A 72 6.56 4.36 -21.62
N THR A 73 7.17 3.72 -22.62
CA THR A 73 7.96 2.49 -22.46
C THR A 73 7.23 1.43 -21.61
N MET A 74 6.00 1.09 -22.01
CA MET A 74 5.14 0.12 -21.32
C MET A 74 5.64 -1.32 -21.49
N LYS A 75 6.81 -1.59 -20.91
CA LYS A 75 7.48 -2.89 -20.91
C LYS A 75 6.90 -3.81 -19.82
N TYR A 76 7.30 -5.08 -19.86
CA TYR A 76 7.04 -6.00 -18.77
C TYR A 76 7.64 -5.48 -17.45
N ASN A 77 6.87 -5.57 -16.36
CA ASN A 77 7.32 -5.35 -14.99
C ASN A 77 7.66 -6.71 -14.35
N PRO A 78 8.95 -7.07 -14.18
CA PRO A 78 9.33 -8.35 -13.59
C PRO A 78 8.75 -8.56 -12.20
N ARG A 79 8.03 -9.67 -11.99
CA ARG A 79 7.42 -10.03 -10.69
C ARG A 79 8.44 -10.09 -9.55
N ILE A 80 9.67 -10.50 -9.86
CA ILE A 80 10.77 -10.52 -8.90
C ILE A 80 11.05 -9.13 -8.30
N ASN A 81 10.82 -8.04 -9.04
CA ASN A 81 11.07 -6.69 -8.52
C ASN A 81 10.13 -6.35 -7.36
N GLU A 82 8.88 -6.82 -7.39
CA GLU A 82 7.93 -6.65 -6.28
C GLU A 82 8.38 -7.44 -5.04
N GLU A 83 8.90 -8.66 -5.24
CA GLU A 83 9.42 -9.49 -4.16
C GLU A 83 10.65 -8.85 -3.51
N ILE A 84 11.60 -8.37 -4.31
CA ILE A 84 12.82 -7.71 -3.81
C ILE A 84 12.47 -6.41 -3.08
N ALA A 85 11.57 -5.58 -3.62
CA ALA A 85 11.11 -4.36 -2.95
C ALA A 85 10.38 -4.67 -1.63
N GLY A 86 9.70 -5.82 -1.54
CA GLY A 86 8.99 -6.29 -0.35
C GLY A 86 9.87 -6.86 0.76
N LEU A 87 11.18 -7.03 0.55
CA LEU A 87 12.08 -7.53 1.58
C LEU A 87 12.05 -6.61 2.82
N PRO A 88 12.00 -7.15 4.05
CA PRO A 88 11.93 -6.33 5.27
C PRO A 88 13.06 -5.30 5.40
N GLY A 89 14.26 -5.64 4.90
CA GLY A 89 15.42 -4.74 4.87
C GLY A 89 15.28 -3.53 3.94
N PHE A 90 14.22 -3.46 3.13
CA PHE A 90 13.85 -2.30 2.32
C PHE A 90 12.49 -1.73 2.74
N ALA A 91 11.47 -2.59 2.90
CA ALA A 91 10.10 -2.17 3.18
C ALA A 91 9.87 -1.64 4.61
N LYS A 92 10.74 -1.97 5.57
CA LYS A 92 10.59 -1.59 6.99
C LYS A 92 11.71 -0.67 7.49
N ILE A 93 12.23 0.17 6.61
CA ILE A 93 13.32 1.10 6.91
C ILE A 93 12.77 2.50 7.24
N HIS A 94 13.29 3.11 8.30
CA HIS A 94 13.08 4.53 8.56
C HIS A 94 14.25 5.34 7.97
N PRO A 95 14.01 6.42 7.21
CA PRO A 95 15.09 7.17 6.55
C PRO A 95 16.10 7.82 7.52
N LEU A 96 15.72 8.03 8.79
CA LEU A 96 16.59 8.59 9.84
C LEU A 96 17.09 7.54 10.86
N GLN A 97 16.99 6.24 10.59
CA GLN A 97 17.57 5.24 11.49
C GLN A 97 19.10 5.27 11.44
N PRO A 98 19.82 4.80 12.48
CA PRO A 98 21.27 4.85 12.51
C PRO A 98 21.93 4.21 11.27
N GLU A 99 22.89 4.90 10.67
CA GLU A 99 23.49 4.54 9.37
C GLU A 99 24.09 3.12 9.32
N HIS A 100 24.65 2.66 10.43
CA HIS A 100 25.21 1.30 10.53
C HIS A 100 24.16 0.19 10.28
N THR A 101 22.87 0.50 10.43
CA THR A 101 21.75 -0.41 10.14
C THR A 101 21.29 -0.37 8.67
N LEU A 102 21.84 0.54 7.86
CA LEU A 102 21.37 0.85 6.50
C LEU A 102 22.33 0.40 5.38
N GLN A 103 23.42 -0.29 5.72
CA GLN A 103 24.51 -0.57 4.76
C GLN A 103 24.03 -1.30 3.50
N GLY A 104 23.05 -2.20 3.59
CA GLY A 104 22.46 -2.86 2.42
C GLY A 104 21.72 -1.88 1.48
N CYS A 105 20.95 -0.92 2.01
CA CYS A 105 20.28 0.11 1.22
C CYS A 105 21.29 1.05 0.55
N LEU A 106 22.31 1.48 1.30
CA LEU A 106 23.36 2.36 0.79
C LEU A 106 24.17 1.69 -0.32
N GLN A 107 24.45 0.39 -0.19
CA GLN A 107 25.12 -0.38 -1.25
C GLN A 107 24.28 -0.42 -2.54
N VAL A 108 22.96 -0.62 -2.45
CA VAL A 108 22.08 -0.60 -3.63
C VAL A 108 22.11 0.76 -4.33
N LEU A 109 22.05 1.86 -3.57
CA LEU A 109 22.14 3.22 -4.12
C LEU A 109 23.49 3.46 -4.82
N HIS A 110 24.58 3.07 -4.18
CA HIS A 110 25.92 3.23 -4.74
C HIS A 110 26.14 2.42 -6.02
N LEU A 111 25.64 1.17 -6.04
CA LEU A 111 25.68 0.34 -7.25
C LEU A 111 24.82 0.93 -8.37
N ALA A 112 23.63 1.44 -8.04
CA ALA A 112 22.76 2.10 -9.02
C ALA A 112 23.42 3.36 -9.60
N GLU A 113 24.06 4.19 -8.77
CA GLU A 113 24.83 5.35 -9.22
C GLU A 113 25.95 4.94 -10.18
N THR A 114 26.67 3.87 -9.86
CA THR A 114 27.73 3.34 -10.73
C THR A 114 27.16 2.86 -12.07
N TYR A 115 26.17 1.96 -12.06
CA TYR A 115 25.62 1.34 -13.27
C TYR A 115 24.87 2.30 -14.19
N LEU A 116 24.30 3.39 -13.65
CA LEU A 116 23.57 4.37 -14.45
C LEU A 116 24.46 5.50 -14.98
N CYS A 117 25.71 5.60 -14.50
CA CYS A 117 26.70 6.56 -14.98
C CYS A 117 27.81 5.93 -15.84
N GLU A 118 27.77 4.61 -16.07
CA GLU A 118 28.51 3.91 -17.13
C GLU A 118 27.95 4.20 -18.53
#